data_AF-A0A382ZJK8-F1
#
_entry.id   AF-A0A382ZJK8-F1
#
_cell.length_a   1.000
_cell.length_b   1.000
_cell.length_c   1.000
_cell.angle_alpha   90.00
_cell.angle_beta   90.00
_cell.angle_gamma   90.00
#
_symmetry.space_group_name_H-M   'P 1'
#
loop_
_entity.id
_entity.type
_entity.pdbx_description
1 polymer ?
#
loop_
_entity_poly.entity_id
_entity_poly.type
_entity_poly.pdbx_seq_one_letter_code
_entity_poly.pdbx_strand_id
1 'polypeptide(L)'
;MKVLLFGRTGQVGSALAEQAVAPVVLQSLDRVDVDLADSSAIDRVIREAQPDVVFNAAAYTAVDGAESEPDEVHQVNAKAPGVMARACLECQALLVHYST
;
A
#
# COMPACT_ATOMS: atom_id res chain seq x y z
N MET A 1 11.21 -13.77 -5.15
CA MET A 1 10.36 -13.16 -4.11
C MET A 1 9.42 -12.19 -4.79
N LYS A 2 8.10 -12.31 -4.58
CA LYS A 2 7.08 -11.40 -5.10
C LYS A 2 6.82 -10.28 -4.10
N VAL A 3 6.94 -9.04 -4.58
CA VAL A 3 6.73 -7.86 -3.76
C VAL A 3 5.61 -7.02 -4.37
N LEU A 4 4.65 -6.62 -3.54
CA LEU A 4 3.64 -5.64 -3.90
C LEU A 4 3.93 -4.32 -3.18
N LEU A 5 4.02 -3.22 -3.92
CA LEU A 5 4.32 -1.89 -3.38
C LEU A 5 3.16 -0.94 -3.66
N PHE A 6 2.55 -0.40 -2.60
CA PHE A 6 1.61 0.72 -2.70
C PHE A 6 2.35 2.05 -2.54
N GLY A 7 1.98 3.04 -3.36
CA GLY A 7 2.51 4.40 -3.26
C GLY A 7 3.77 4.62 -4.08
N ARG A 8 3.89 3.98 -5.26
CA ARG A 8 5.09 4.02 -6.12
C ARG A 8 5.54 5.41 -6.55
N THR A 9 4.63 6.39 -6.56
CA THR A 9 4.91 7.78 -6.96
C THR A 9 5.38 8.66 -5.79
N GLY A 10 5.27 8.18 -4.55
CA GLY A 10 5.78 8.87 -3.36
C GLY A 10 7.30 8.66 -3.19
N GLN A 11 7.92 9.51 -2.37
CA GLN A 11 9.39 9.52 -2.19
C GLN A 11 9.95 8.17 -1.73
N VAL A 12 9.32 7.53 -0.74
CA VAL A 12 9.74 6.22 -0.23
C VAL A 12 9.44 5.13 -1.26
N GLY A 13 8.27 5.16 -1.89
CA GLY A 13 7.87 4.16 -2.88
C GLY A 13 8.78 4.15 -4.11
N SER A 14 9.11 5.32 -4.66
CA SER A 14 10.00 5.41 -5.82
C SER A 14 11.41 4.90 -5.48
N ALA A 15 11.95 5.28 -4.32
CA ALA A 15 13.25 4.83 -3.87
C ALA A 15 13.30 3.30 -3.64
N LEU A 16 12.24 2.72 -3.06
CA LEU A 16 12.12 1.26 -2.89
C LEU A 16 12.06 0.53 -4.25
N ALA A 17 11.32 1.08 -5.21
CA ALA A 17 11.19 0.47 -6.53
C ALA A 17 12.53 0.40 -7.27
N GLU A 18 13.40 1.40 -7.10
CA GLU A 18 14.75 1.42 -7.67
C GLU A 18 15.68 0.33 -7.09
N GLN A 19 15.40 -0.16 -5.87
CA GLN A 19 16.20 -1.23 -5.25
C GLN A 19 15.81 -2.63 -5.74
N ALA A 20 14.73 -2.78 -6.50
CA ALA A 20 14.26 -4.08 -6.95
C ALA A 20 15.19 -4.65 -8.04
N VAL A 21 15.95 -5.67 -7.66
CA VAL A 21 16.82 -6.43 -8.57
C VAL A 21 16.46 -7.91 -8.50
N ALA A 22 16.77 -8.66 -9.56
CA ALA A 22 16.53 -10.09 -9.60
C ALA A 22 17.17 -10.79 -8.38
N PRO A 23 16.50 -11.77 -7.74
CA PRO A 23 15.27 -12.45 -8.16
C PRO A 23 13.96 -11.86 -7.56
N VAL A 24 13.94 -10.58 -7.22
CA VAL A 24 12.71 -9.88 -6.80
C VAL A 24 11.83 -9.60 -8.02
N VAL A 25 10.55 -9.94 -7.92
CA VAL A 25 9.51 -9.58 -8.88
C VAL A 25 8.64 -8.53 -8.20
N LEU A 26 8.80 -7.27 -8.59
CA LEU A 26 8.10 -6.14 -8.01
C LEU A 26 6.88 -5.76 -8.85
N GLN A 27 5.71 -5.71 -8.21
CA GLN A 27 4.52 -5.04 -8.72
C GLN A 27 4.33 -3.75 -7.93
N SER A 28 4.36 -2.61 -8.63
CA SER A 28 4.22 -1.27 -8.03
C SER A 28 2.88 -0.67 -8.40
N LEU A 29 2.16 -0.15 -7.42
CA LEU A 29 0.84 0.45 -7.55
C LEU A 29 0.87 1.93 -7.16
N ASP A 30 0.12 2.75 -7.88
CA ASP A 30 -0.26 4.10 -7.47
C ASP A 30 -1.78 4.22 -7.24
N ARG A 31 -2.24 5.47 -7.02
CA ARG A 31 -3.65 5.77 -6.75
C ARG A 31 -4.58 5.43 -7.92
N VAL A 32 -4.11 5.41 -9.17
CA VAL A 32 -4.97 5.03 -10.31
C VAL A 32 -5.12 3.52 -10.42
N ASP A 33 -4.14 2.77 -9.92
CA ASP A 33 -4.21 1.31 -9.88
C ASP A 33 -5.15 0.82 -8.77
N VAL A 34 -5.02 1.40 -7.56
CA VAL A 34 -5.83 1.04 -6.39
C VAL A 34 -6.14 2.27 -5.55
N ASP A 35 -7.42 2.61 -5.45
CA ASP A 35 -7.90 3.62 -4.52
C ASP A 35 -7.94 3.05 -3.09
N LEU A 36 -7.18 3.67 -2.19
CA LEU A 36 -7.11 3.24 -0.80
C LEU A 36 -8.37 3.54 0.01
N ALA A 37 -9.28 4.38 -0.51
CA ALA A 37 -10.61 4.53 0.06
C ALA A 37 -11.50 3.29 -0.20
N ASP A 38 -11.18 2.46 -1.20
CA ASP A 38 -11.89 1.23 -1.52
C ASP A 38 -11.22 0.00 -0.88
N SER A 39 -11.72 -0.39 0.29
CA SER A 39 -11.25 -1.57 1.01
C SER A 39 -11.37 -2.88 0.21
N SER A 40 -12.35 -2.98 -0.69
CA SER A 40 -12.53 -4.18 -1.51
C SER A 40 -11.47 -4.27 -2.60
N ALA A 41 -11.06 -3.13 -3.17
CA ALA A 41 -9.99 -3.07 -4.15
C ALA A 41 -8.63 -3.45 -3.54
N ILE A 42 -8.35 -2.98 -2.31
CA ILE A 42 -7.14 -3.36 -1.55
C ILE A 42 -7.09 -4.88 -1.31
N ASP A 43 -8.18 -5.45 -0.76
CA ASP A 43 -8.25 -6.88 -0.45
C ASP A 43 -8.06 -7.73 -1.72
N ARG A 44 -8.76 -7.37 -2.80
CA ARG A 44 -8.68 -8.04 -4.10
C ARG A 44 -7.27 -8.02 -4.67
N VAL A 45 -6.62 -6.85 -4.75
CA VAL A 45 -5.30 -6.74 -5.41
C VAL A 45 -4.24 -7.56 -4.66
N ILE A 46 -4.29 -7.60 -3.33
CA ILE A 46 -3.34 -8.36 -2.51
C ILE A 46 -3.54 -9.85 -2.74
N ARG A 47 -4.81 -10.31 -2.71
CA ARG A 47 -5.14 -11.72 -2.95
C ARG A 47 -4.79 -12.18 -4.36
N GLU A 48 -5.03 -11.37 -5.37
CA GLU A 48 -4.69 -11.70 -6.77
C GLU A 48 -3.18 -11.74 -7.00
N ALA A 49 -2.42 -10.82 -6.39
CA ALA A 49 -0.97 -10.77 -6.53
C ALA A 49 -0.25 -11.96 -5.85
N GLN A 50 -0.82 -12.50 -4.75
CA GLN A 50 -0.18 -13.52 -3.89
C GLN A 50 1.29 -13.14 -3.55
N PRO A 51 1.52 -11.99 -2.90
CA PRO A 51 2.88 -11.51 -2.63
C PRO A 51 3.52 -12.23 -1.44
N ASP A 52 4.86 -12.26 -1.40
CA ASP A 52 5.60 -12.64 -0.20
C ASP A 52 5.68 -11.45 0.78
N VAL A 53 5.75 -10.22 0.23
CA VAL A 53 5.85 -8.97 1.00
C VAL A 53 4.98 -7.89 0.37
N VAL A 54 4.24 -7.16 1.21
CA VAL A 54 3.55 -5.92 0.87
C VAL A 54 4.25 -4.75 1.55
N PHE A 55 4.69 -3.77 0.76
CA PHE A 55 5.13 -2.46 1.26
C PHE A 55 4.01 -1.45 1.08
N ASN A 56 3.51 -0.90 2.18
CA ASN A 56 2.60 0.22 2.16
C ASN A 56 3.36 1.54 2.39
N ALA A 57 3.82 2.16 1.30
CA ALA A 57 4.41 3.50 1.27
C ALA A 57 3.40 4.58 0.83
N ALA A 58 2.12 4.22 0.69
CA ALA A 58 1.05 5.14 0.37
C ALA A 58 0.43 5.71 1.65
N ALA A 59 0.16 7.00 1.63
CA ALA A 59 -0.55 7.72 2.68
C ALA A 59 -1.18 8.99 2.10
N TYR A 60 -2.21 9.49 2.77
CA TYR A 60 -2.66 10.87 2.60
C TYR A 60 -1.73 11.77 3.41
N THR A 61 -0.89 12.57 2.75
CA THR A 61 0.18 13.37 3.39
C THR A 61 -0.02 14.89 3.29
N ALA A 62 -1.12 15.34 2.68
CA ALA A 62 -1.45 16.77 2.62
C ALA A 62 -1.97 17.23 3.99
N VAL A 63 -1.04 17.54 4.91
CA VAL A 63 -1.34 17.89 6.32
C VAL A 63 -2.34 19.05 6.41
N ASP A 64 -2.18 20.09 5.60
CA ASP A 64 -3.09 21.25 5.59
C ASP A 64 -4.50 20.89 5.08
N GLY A 65 -4.62 19.89 4.19
CA GLY A 65 -5.91 19.40 3.67
C GLY A 65 -6.59 18.41 4.61
N ALA A 66 -5.82 17.76 5.48
CA ALA A 66 -6.31 16.70 6.36
C ALA A 66 -7.36 17.19 7.36
N GLU A 67 -7.30 18.45 7.79
CA GLU A 67 -8.30 19.06 8.67
C GLU A 67 -9.67 19.25 7.99
N SER A 68 -9.68 19.37 6.66
CA SER A 68 -10.90 19.58 5.88
C SER A 68 -11.53 18.27 5.39
N GLU A 69 -10.76 17.18 5.35
CA GLU A 69 -11.18 15.88 4.80
C GLU A 69 -10.94 14.71 5.79
N PRO A 70 -11.44 14.80 7.04
CA PRO A 70 -11.10 13.84 8.09
C PRO A 70 -11.53 12.40 7.76
N ASP A 71 -12.64 12.23 7.03
CA ASP A 71 -13.12 10.91 6.62
C ASP A 71 -12.18 10.27 5.61
N GLU A 72 -11.73 11.00 4.58
CA GLU A 72 -10.78 10.47 3.58
C GLU A 72 -9.44 10.11 4.24
N VAL A 73 -8.92 11.00 5.09
CA VAL A 73 -7.70 10.75 5.86
C VAL A 73 -7.83 9.49 6.72
N HIS A 74 -8.96 9.33 7.41
CA HIS A 74 -9.19 8.15 8.24
C HIS A 74 -9.32 6.88 7.40
N GLN A 75 -9.97 6.95 6.23
CA GLN A 75 -10.04 5.81 5.31
C GLN A 75 -8.64 5.38 4.84
N VAL A 76 -7.82 6.34 4.37
CA VAL A 76 -6.51 6.05 3.77
C VAL A 76 -5.45 5.71 4.81
N ASN A 77 -5.34 6.48 5.89
CA ASN A 77 -4.22 6.35 6.83
C ASN A 77 -4.52 5.39 8.00
N ALA A 78 -5.79 5.12 8.32
CA ALA A 78 -6.15 4.25 9.44
C ALA A 78 -6.81 2.95 8.98
N LYS A 79 -7.86 3.00 8.14
CA LYS A 79 -8.59 1.79 7.74
C LYS A 79 -7.83 0.96 6.70
N ALA A 80 -7.26 1.58 5.68
CA ALA A 80 -6.56 0.87 4.61
C ALA A 80 -5.41 -0.02 5.11
N PRO A 81 -4.50 0.43 6.03
CA PRO A 81 -3.48 -0.45 6.58
C PRO A 81 -4.06 -1.67 7.32
N GLY A 82 -5.19 -1.52 8.01
CA GLY A 82 -5.90 -2.63 8.66
C GLY A 82 -6.44 -3.66 7.66
N VAL A 83 -6.98 -3.19 6.53
CA VAL A 83 -7.43 -4.07 5.43
C VAL A 83 -6.24 -4.80 4.81
N MET A 84 -5.14 -4.09 4.54
CA MET A 84 -3.90 -4.70 4.04
C MET A 84 -3.39 -5.78 4.98
N ALA A 85 -3.36 -5.51 6.29
CA ALA A 85 -2.89 -6.46 7.30
C ALA A 85 -3.72 -7.75 7.30
N ARG A 86 -5.06 -7.63 7.20
CA ARG A 86 -5.95 -8.79 7.11
C ARG A 86 -5.69 -9.60 5.84
N ALA A 87 -5.60 -8.95 4.69
CA ALA A 87 -5.35 -9.63 3.42
C ALA A 87 -3.96 -10.30 3.39
N CYS A 88 -2.95 -9.66 3.98
CA CYS A 88 -1.60 -10.24 4.13
C CYS A 88 -1.62 -11.47 5.03
N LEU A 89 -2.36 -11.43 6.15
CA LEU A 89 -2.49 -12.59 7.05
C LEU A 89 -3.08 -13.82 6.32
N GLU A 90 -4.10 -13.61 5.50
CA GLU A 90 -4.75 -14.69 4.74
C GLU A 90 -3.87 -15.26 3.63
N CYS A 91 -3.01 -14.43 3.02
CA CYS A 91 -2.08 -14.84 1.97
C CYS A 91 -0.68 -15.20 2.51
N GLN A 92 -0.48 -15.19 3.84
CA GLN A 92 0.80 -15.42 4.51
C GLN A 92 1.94 -14.47 4.06
N ALA A 93 1.59 -13.23 3.72
CA ALA A 93 2.53 -12.20 3.31
C ALA A 93 3.01 -11.36 4.52
N LEU A 94 4.24 -10.86 4.46
CA LEU A 94 4.71 -9.83 5.38
C LEU A 94 4.14 -8.46 4.99
N LEU A 95 3.64 -7.68 5.95
CA LEU A 95 3.28 -6.29 5.73
C LEU A 95 4.33 -5.36 6.36
N VAL A 96 4.85 -4.43 5.56
CA VAL A 96 5.68 -3.29 6.02
C VAL A 96 4.87 -2.02 5.81
N HIS A 97 4.51 -1.34 6.90
CA HIS A 97 3.75 -0.08 6.87
C HIS A 97 4.59 1.06 7.43
N TYR A 98 4.74 2.12 6.65
CA TYR A 98 5.40 3.34 7.08
C TYR A 98 4.41 4.25 7.82
N SER A 99 4.79 4.70 9.01
CA SER A 99 3.97 5.52 9.90
C SER A 99 4.72 6.80 10.30
N THR A 100 4.08 7.67 11.09
CA THR A 100 4.64 8.94 11.60
C THR A 100 4.20 9.22 13.03
#